data_AF-A0A535E201-F1
#
_entry.id   AF-A0A535E201-F1
#
_cell.length_a   1.000
_cell.length_b   1.000
_cell.length_c   1.000
_cell.angle_alpha   90.00
_cell.angle_beta   90.00
_cell.angle_gamma   90.00
#
_symmetry.space_group_name_H-M   'P 1'
#
loop_
_entity.id
_entity.type
_entity.pdbx_description
1 polymer ?
#
loop_
_entity_poly.entity_id
_entity_poly.type
_entity_poly.pdbx_seq_one_letter_code
_entity_poly.pdbx_strand_id
1 'polypeptide(L)'
;MELTAARRPFIFFPLRDHCEQNFHVRHRLEQYRAGRCMDFDEATPDGLAAAVESLLSKPVDYAEVETGTATRAAQMIAELI
;
A
#
# COMPACT_ATOMS: atom_id res chain seq x y z
N MET A 1 1.08 3.76 3.00
CA MET A 1 0.22 3.12 4.02
C MET A 1 -1.10 3.84 4.26
N GLU A 2 -1.17 5.17 4.14
CA GLU A 2 -2.41 5.93 4.38
C GLU A 2 -3.59 5.47 3.50
N LEU A 3 -3.38 5.32 2.19
CA LEU A 3 -4.42 4.82 1.28
C LEU A 3 -4.91 3.41 1.64
N THR A 4 -3.99 2.54 2.09
CA THR A 4 -4.30 1.21 2.60
C THR A 4 -5.19 1.30 3.85
N ALA A 5 -4.80 2.11 4.84
CA ALA A 5 -5.55 2.29 6.07
C ALA A 5 -6.94 2.92 5.80
N ALA A 6 -7.03 3.87 4.87
CA ALA A 6 -8.26 4.49 4.43
C ALA A 6 -9.10 3.62 3.49
N ARG A 7 -8.65 2.39 3.18
CA ARG A 7 -9.29 1.45 2.25
C ARG A 7 -9.60 2.09 0.89
N ARG A 8 -8.72 2.97 0.40
CA ARG A 8 -8.84 3.65 -0.89
C ARG A 8 -8.12 2.80 -1.94
N PRO A 9 -8.76 2.39 -3.05
CA PRO A 9 -8.07 1.73 -4.15
C PRO A 9 -7.05 2.65 -4.81
N PHE A 10 -5.86 2.13 -5.15
CA PHE A 10 -4.82 2.90 -5.84
C PHE A 10 -3.92 2.02 -6.71
N ILE A 11 -3.30 2.66 -7.70
CA ILE A 11 -2.21 2.12 -8.51
C ILE A 11 -0.93 2.81 -8.05
N PHE A 12 0.18 2.09 -8.01
CA PHE A 12 1.49 2.65 -7.70
C PHE A 12 2.56 2.13 -8.66
N PHE A 13 3.60 2.96 -8.85
CA PHE A 13 4.70 2.72 -9.76
C PHE A 13 6.01 2.83 -8.98
N PRO A 14 6.65 1.71 -8.60
CA PRO A 14 7.96 1.74 -7.97
C PRO A 14 9.00 2.38 -8.89
N LEU A 15 9.85 3.25 -8.34
CA LEU A 15 10.99 3.80 -9.08
C LEU A 15 12.03 2.69 -9.32
N ARG A 16 12.45 2.48 -10.58
CA ARG A 16 13.31 1.36 -11.02
C ARG A 16 14.51 1.06 -10.11
N ASP A 17 15.30 2.08 -9.78
CA ASP A 17 16.54 1.91 -9.00
C ASP A 17 16.38 2.26 -7.51
N HIS A 18 15.14 2.20 -6.99
CA HIS A 18 14.85 2.51 -5.60
C HIS A 18 14.60 1.24 -4.78
N CYS A 19 15.61 0.79 -4.04
CA CYS A 19 15.52 -0.48 -3.30
C CYS A 19 14.33 -0.50 -2.33
N GLU A 20 14.12 0.58 -1.57
CA GLU A 20 13.05 0.60 -0.57
C GLU A 20 11.65 0.47 -1.19
N GLN A 21 11.38 1.12 -2.31
CA GLN A 21 10.09 1.02 -2.98
C GLN A 21 9.87 -0.36 -3.62
N ASN A 22 10.89 -0.87 -4.30
CA ASN A 22 10.79 -2.15 -5.02
C ASN A 22 10.70 -3.35 -4.08
N PHE A 23 11.41 -3.32 -2.95
CA PHE A 23 11.44 -4.45 -2.02
C PHE A 23 10.54 -4.22 -0.82
N HIS A 24 10.78 -3.17 -0.02
CA HIS A 24 10.11 -3.00 1.26
C HIS A 24 8.66 -2.53 1.12
N VAL A 25 8.41 -1.49 0.32
CA VAL A 25 7.06 -0.96 0.11
C VAL A 25 6.18 -1.98 -0.60
N ARG A 26 6.67 -2.56 -1.71
CA ARG A 26 5.94 -3.60 -2.44
C ARG A 26 5.59 -4.79 -1.55
N HIS A 27 6.57 -5.36 -0.85
CA HIS A 27 6.34 -6.50 0.03
C HIS A 27 5.31 -6.18 1.12
N ARG A 28 5.42 -5.00 1.73
CA ARG A 28 4.46 -4.55 2.75
C ARG A 28 3.05 -4.41 2.19
N LEU A 29 2.90 -3.85 0.98
CA LEU A 29 1.59 -3.71 0.33
C LEU A 29 0.97 -5.07 -0.02
N GLU A 30 1.78 -6.03 -0.48
CA GLU A 30 1.35 -7.40 -0.74
C GLU A 30 0.81 -8.08 0.53
N GLN A 31 1.45 -7.90 1.69
CA GLN A 31 0.96 -8.40 2.98
C GLN A 31 -0.43 -7.86 3.35
N TYR A 32 -0.72 -6.60 3.02
CA TYR A 32 -2.05 -6.00 3.24
C TYR A 32 -3.05 -6.25 2.10
N ARG A 33 -2.65 -6.98 1.04
CA ARG A 33 -3.44 -7.17 -0.18
C ARG A 33 -3.85 -5.84 -0.82
N ALA A 34 -2.97 -4.84 -0.72
CA ALA A 34 -3.29 -3.45 -1.02
C ALA A 34 -2.56 -2.90 -2.24
N GLY A 35 -3.26 -2.05 -2.99
CA GLY A 35 -2.74 -1.40 -4.19
C GLY A 35 -2.49 -2.34 -5.37
N ARG A 36 -2.31 -1.75 -6.56
CA ARG A 36 -1.86 -2.46 -7.76
C ARG A 36 -0.51 -1.91 -8.21
N CYS A 37 0.51 -2.77 -8.24
CA CYS A 37 1.82 -2.42 -8.79
C CYS A 37 1.74 -2.42 -10.31
N MET A 38 2.31 -1.41 -10.96
CA MET A 38 2.50 -1.36 -12.42
C MET A 38 3.90 -0.83 -12.74
N ASP A 39 4.48 -1.25 -13.86
CA ASP A 39 5.67 -0.62 -14.42
C ASP A 39 5.24 0.65 -15.17
N PHE A 40 5.95 1.76 -14.95
CA PHE A 40 5.66 3.03 -15.58
C PHE A 40 5.93 2.99 -17.09
N ASP A 41 6.98 2.29 -17.51
CA ASP A 41 7.37 2.24 -18.93
C ASP A 41 6.41 1.39 -19.77
N GLU A 42 5.63 0.52 -19.13
CA GLU A 42 4.59 -0.30 -19.76
C GLU A 42 3.18 0.31 -19.61
N ALA A 43 3.06 1.44 -18.91
CA ALA A 43 1.78 2.06 -18.59
C ALA A 43 1.22 2.87 -19.76
N THR A 44 0.47 2.19 -20.63
CA THR A 44 -0.31 2.86 -21.69
C THR A 44 -1.59 3.50 -21.11
N PRO A 45 -2.16 4.54 -21.76
CA PRO A 45 -3.43 5.12 -21.34
C PRO A 45 -4.56 4.08 -21.21
N ASP A 46 -4.69 3.18 -22.19
CA ASP A 46 -5.72 2.13 -22.19
C ASP A 46 -5.47 1.10 -21.07
N GLY A 47 -4.21 0.70 -20.87
CA GLY A 47 -3.83 -0.22 -19.79
C GLY A 47 -4.11 0.39 -18.41
N LEU A 48 -3.83 1.68 -18.23
CA LEU A 48 -4.13 2.41 -17.01
C LEU A 48 -5.64 2.53 -16.78
N ALA A 49 -6.42 2.86 -17.81
CA ALA A 49 -7.88 2.96 -17.73
C ALA A 49 -8.49 1.61 -17.31
N ALA A 50 -8.08 0.51 -17.94
CA ALA A 50 -8.52 -0.84 -17.59
C ALA A 50 -8.11 -1.22 -16.15
N ALA A 51 -6.93 -0.81 -15.71
CA ALA A 51 -6.47 -1.06 -14.35
C ALA A 51 -7.31 -0.31 -13.31
N VAL A 52 -7.66 0.96 -13.57
CA VAL A 52 -8.52 1.77 -12.72
C VAL A 52 -9.94 1.18 -12.68
N GLU A 53 -10.52 0.82 -13.83
CA GLU A 53 -11.84 0.20 -13.90
C GLU A 53 -11.88 -1.13 -13.10
N SER A 54 -10.86 -1.97 -13.26
CA SER A 54 -10.74 -3.22 -12.49
C SER A 54 -10.64 -3.00 -10.99
N LEU A 55 -10.05 -1.88 -10.54
CA LEU A 55 -9.96 -1.55 -9.11
C LEU A 55 -11.27 -1.00 -8.55
N LEU A 56 -12.03 -0.26 -9.34
CA LEU A 56 -13.28 0.36 -8.91
C LEU A 56 -14.49 -0.57 -9.01
N SER A 57 -14.41 -1.60 -9.87
CA SER A 57 -15.49 -2.57 -10.10
C SER A 57 -15.66 -3.61 -8.99
N LYS A 58 -14.76 -3.66 -8.01
CA LYS A 58 -14.81 -4.64 -6.89
C LYS A 58 -14.66 -3.93 -5.54
N PRO A 59 -15.32 -4.43 -4.49
CA PRO A 59 -15.08 -3.95 -3.15
C PRO A 59 -13.63 -4.24 -2.74
N VAL A 60 -13.09 -3.36 -1.90
CA VAL A 60 -11.70 -3.40 -1.46
C VAL A 60 -11.53 -4.48 -0.39
N ASP A 61 -10.66 -5.47 -0.60
CA ASP A 61 -10.36 -6.57 0.35
C ASP A 61 -8.97 -6.41 0.99
N TYR A 62 -8.69 -5.20 1.48
CA TYR A 62 -7.44 -4.94 2.20
C TYR A 62 -7.51 -5.53 3.60
N ALA A 63 -6.42 -6.19 4.03
CA ALA A 63 -6.25 -6.57 5.42
C ALA A 63 -6.16 -5.31 6.30
N GLU A 64 -6.62 -5.43 7.54
CA GLU A 64 -6.58 -4.29 8.47
C GLU A 64 -5.15 -3.88 8.80
N VAL A 65 -4.91 -2.57 8.79
CA VAL A 65 -3.65 -2.00 9.25
C VAL A 65 -3.71 -1.92 10.78
N GLU A 66 -2.72 -2.50 11.45
CA GLU A 66 -2.62 -2.47 12.91
C GLU A 66 -2.67 -1.03 13.43
N THR A 67 -3.51 -0.82 14.44
CA THR A 67 -3.65 0.46 15.14
C THR A 67 -3.21 0.32 16.61
N GLY A 68 -3.04 1.43 17.32
CA GLY A 68 -2.69 1.41 18.74
C GLY A 68 -1.21 1.12 19.06
N THR A 69 -0.36 0.92 18.05
CA THR A 69 1.09 0.76 18.21
C THR A 69 1.74 1.96 18.88
N ALA A 70 1.26 3.18 18.60
CA ALA A 70 1.71 4.40 19.30
C ALA A 70 1.41 4.34 20.80
N THR A 71 0.18 3.95 21.18
CA THR A 71 -0.21 3.79 22.60
C THR A 71 0.61 2.72 23.28
N ARG A 72 0.79 1.56 22.63
CA ARG A 72 1.62 0.47 23.15
C ARG A 72 3.07 0.91 23.35
N ALA A 73 3.65 1.60 22.37
CA ALA A 73 5.01 2.13 22.48
C ALA A 73 5.12 3.14 23.63
N ALA A 74 4.15 4.03 23.79
CA ALA A 74 4.12 4.99 24.89
C ALA A 74 4.06 4.29 26.26
N GLN A 75 3.25 3.23 26.41
CA GLN A 75 3.18 2.43 27.64
C GLN A 75 4.53 1.76 27.96
N MET A 76 5.17 1.15 26.97
CA MET A 76 6.48 0.51 27.15
C MET A 76 7.57 1.51 27.53
N ILE A 77 7.53 2.73 26.97
CA ILE A 77 8.48 3.79 27.32
C ILE A 77 8.21 4.33 28.72
N ALA A 78 6.94 4.47 29.12
CA ALA A 78 6.57 4.93 30.45
C ALA A 78 7.05 4.01 31.58
N GLU A 79 7.28 2.72 31.30
CA GLU A 79 7.88 1.78 32.26
C GLU A 79 9.39 2.00 32.47
N LEU A 80 10.05 2.79 31.61
CA LEU A 80 11.49 3.06 31.66
C LEU A 80 11.84 4.40 32.34
N ILE A 81 10.83 5.22 32.68
CA ILE A 81 10.97 6.55 33.28
C ILE A 81 10.34 6.54 34.66
#